data_AF-A0A6A7KZ21-F1
#
_entry.id   AF-A0A6A7KZ21-F1
#
_cell.length_a   1.000
_cell.length_b   1.000
_cell.length_c   1.000
_cell.angle_alpha   90.00
_cell.angle_beta   90.00
_cell.angle_gamma   90.00
#
_symmetry.space_group_name_H-M   'P 1'
#
loop_
_entity.id
_entity.type
_entity.pdbx_description
1 polymer ?
#
loop_
_entity_poly.entity_id
_entity_poly.type
_entity_poly.pdbx_seq_one_letter_code
_entity_poly.pdbx_strand_id
1 'polypeptide(L)'
;MRRNDASDALGALGEALHPFQDSWSHQGVPDVPLRPGLRLRPDLSSAHPEARGGWFSKAADRTYLHVSDVTNMARETFAVLQRYLQHNSQWRVRASADWSALEPIVREFAEASTRQQKDAWAVKHIPRDWSASVEAGRYLSLPAGPASFARQFQAVRPPSALASSAEVPTALLEAANGFVNAWIGTRDVAAAAEFVDTTALGDGLAGTLETTSDAAPKVVREWSRRFLAMYLVADHWEVDAAGHADPQHPEYATMPETSQGEGPFRTLSVLQPPKLGADHFVVLEKTPPGPGFGVALRMSDLPYEVVAFVWREIDGRWLITSMFYVLN
;
A
#
# COMPACT_ATOMS: atom_id res chain seq x y z
N MET A 1 11.67 38.49 -11.28
CA MET A 1 11.37 37.05 -11.16
C MET A 1 10.49 36.87 -9.93
N ARG A 2 9.29 36.30 -10.08
CA ARG A 2 8.26 36.31 -9.03
C ARG A 2 8.50 35.12 -8.08
N ARG A 3 8.12 35.24 -6.81
CA ARG A 3 8.27 34.19 -5.76
C ARG A 3 7.72 32.80 -6.16
N ASN A 4 6.86 32.72 -7.17
CA ASN A 4 6.22 31.47 -7.61
C ASN A 4 7.21 30.53 -8.31
N ASP A 5 8.09 31.02 -9.20
CA ASP A 5 8.98 30.18 -10.01
C ASP A 5 9.98 29.34 -9.17
N ALA A 6 10.42 29.89 -8.04
CA ALA A 6 11.34 29.24 -7.11
C ALA A 6 10.67 28.14 -6.27
N SER A 7 9.43 28.40 -5.86
CA SER A 7 8.62 27.42 -5.13
C SER A 7 8.28 26.23 -6.02
N ASP A 8 7.98 26.50 -7.29
CA ASP A 8 7.63 25.47 -8.28
C ASP A 8 8.84 24.58 -8.61
N ALA A 9 10.03 25.17 -8.79
CA ALA A 9 11.25 24.41 -9.07
C ALA A 9 11.70 23.53 -7.90
N LEU A 10 11.62 24.03 -6.65
CA LEU A 10 11.95 23.25 -5.47
C LEU A 10 10.91 22.15 -5.21
N GLY A 11 9.63 22.44 -5.49
CA GLY A 11 8.55 21.45 -5.46
C GLY A 11 8.81 20.31 -6.44
N ALA A 12 9.11 20.63 -7.71
CA ALA A 12 9.43 19.63 -8.73
C ALA A 12 10.67 18.80 -8.39
N LEU A 13 11.69 19.39 -7.76
CA LEU A 13 12.84 18.62 -7.24
C LEU A 13 12.40 17.66 -6.13
N GLY A 14 11.56 18.11 -5.20
CA GLY A 14 11.01 17.25 -4.14
C GLY A 14 10.23 16.06 -4.72
N GLU A 15 9.35 16.31 -5.68
CA GLU A 15 8.60 15.27 -6.40
C GLU A 15 9.53 14.28 -7.12
N ALA A 16 10.60 14.76 -7.75
CA ALA A 16 11.58 13.90 -8.42
C ALA A 16 12.47 13.11 -7.45
N LEU A 17 12.67 13.60 -6.23
CA LEU A 17 13.45 12.92 -5.19
C LEU A 17 12.71 11.72 -4.61
N HIS A 18 11.37 11.71 -4.58
CA HIS A 18 10.59 10.57 -4.07
C HIS A 18 10.94 9.24 -4.77
N PRO A 19 10.76 9.08 -6.10
CA PRO A 19 11.10 7.82 -6.77
C PRO A 19 12.59 7.48 -6.71
N PHE A 20 13.45 8.50 -6.61
CA PHE A 20 14.87 8.29 -6.36
C PHE A 20 15.10 7.64 -4.99
N GLN A 21 14.53 8.19 -3.92
CA GLN A 21 14.68 7.68 -2.55
C GLN A 21 14.06 6.29 -2.39
N ASP A 22 12.88 6.06 -2.97
CA ASP A 22 12.18 4.77 -2.92
C ASP A 22 12.95 3.67 -3.67
N SER A 23 13.81 4.04 -4.62
CA SER A 23 14.62 3.06 -5.36
C SER A 23 15.50 2.20 -4.46
N TRP A 24 15.87 2.67 -3.25
CA TRP A 24 16.61 1.89 -2.27
C TRP A 24 15.81 0.72 -1.70
N SER A 25 14.55 0.94 -1.37
CA SER A 25 13.64 -0.11 -0.89
C SER A 25 13.29 -1.11 -2.00
N HIS A 26 13.36 -0.68 -3.27
CA HIS A 26 13.06 -1.49 -4.44
C HIS A 26 14.29 -2.12 -5.12
N GLN A 27 15.49 -2.08 -4.50
CA GLN A 27 16.70 -2.66 -5.09
C GLN A 27 16.59 -4.18 -5.24
N GLY A 28 16.42 -4.66 -6.48
CA GLY A 28 16.40 -6.08 -6.82
C GLY A 28 15.48 -6.37 -8.00
N VAL A 29 15.06 -7.63 -8.12
CA VAL A 29 13.99 -8.03 -9.04
C VAL A 29 12.67 -7.91 -8.29
N PRO A 30 11.72 -7.07 -8.75
CA PRO A 30 10.41 -6.96 -8.14
C PRO A 30 9.73 -8.32 -8.04
N ASP A 31 9.15 -8.60 -6.88
CA ASP A 31 8.20 -9.69 -6.76
C ASP A 31 6.92 -9.35 -7.56
N VAL A 32 6.12 -10.36 -7.90
CA VAL A 32 4.91 -10.16 -8.70
C VAL A 32 3.76 -10.94 -8.08
N PRO A 33 2.69 -10.25 -7.63
CA PRO A 33 1.54 -10.94 -7.05
C PRO A 33 0.83 -11.82 -8.08
N LEU A 34 0.18 -12.88 -7.60
CA LEU A 34 -0.82 -13.66 -8.31
C LEU A 34 -0.37 -14.32 -9.63
N ARG A 35 0.72 -15.09 -9.59
CA ARG A 35 1.16 -15.91 -10.73
C ARG A 35 0.49 -17.30 -10.71
N PRO A 36 0.03 -17.82 -11.87
CA PRO A 36 0.08 -17.26 -13.22
C PRO A 36 -1.16 -16.42 -13.63
N GLY A 37 -2.15 -16.26 -12.75
CA GLY A 37 -3.47 -15.71 -13.06
C GLY A 37 -3.46 -14.28 -13.63
N LEU A 38 -2.52 -13.45 -13.20
CA LEU A 38 -2.22 -12.15 -13.79
C LEU A 38 -0.82 -12.18 -14.40
N ARG A 39 -0.72 -12.02 -15.72
CA ARG A 39 0.57 -11.84 -16.43
C ARG A 39 1.09 -10.41 -16.22
N LEU A 40 1.30 -10.04 -14.95
CA LEU A 40 1.98 -8.80 -14.61
C LEU A 40 3.43 -8.89 -15.06
N ARG A 41 3.85 -7.85 -15.76
CA ARG A 41 5.20 -7.69 -16.25
C ARG A 41 6.11 -7.35 -15.06
N PRO A 42 7.10 -8.20 -14.71
CA PRO A 42 7.99 -7.90 -13.58
C PRO A 42 8.75 -6.58 -13.77
N ASP A 43 9.04 -6.21 -15.01
CA ASP A 43 9.68 -4.94 -15.37
C ASP A 43 8.77 -3.71 -15.25
N LEU A 44 7.48 -3.92 -14.95
CA LEU A 44 6.51 -2.87 -14.62
C LEU A 44 5.94 -3.02 -13.20
N SER A 45 6.43 -3.99 -12.42
CA SER A 45 6.02 -4.16 -11.03
C SER A 45 6.83 -3.24 -10.15
N SER A 46 6.14 -2.46 -9.31
CA SER A 46 6.75 -1.67 -8.24
C SER A 46 6.69 -2.39 -6.89
N ALA A 47 6.40 -3.69 -6.85
CA ALA A 47 6.45 -4.44 -5.60
C ALA A 47 7.90 -4.60 -5.12
N HIS A 48 8.08 -4.77 -3.81
CA HIS A 48 9.40 -5.03 -3.27
C HIS A 48 9.94 -6.39 -3.76
N PRO A 49 11.27 -6.54 -3.86
CA PRO A 49 11.89 -7.83 -4.13
C PRO A 49 11.61 -8.87 -3.05
N GLU A 50 11.54 -10.14 -3.44
CA GLU A 50 11.34 -11.28 -2.51
C GLU A 50 12.35 -11.29 -1.35
N ALA A 51 13.63 -10.99 -1.64
CA ALA A 51 14.69 -10.89 -0.64
C ALA A 51 14.49 -9.76 0.40
N ARG A 52 13.55 -8.85 0.16
CA ARG A 52 13.14 -7.78 1.08
C ARG A 52 11.69 -7.94 1.55
N GLY A 53 11.15 -9.16 1.47
CA GLY A 53 9.82 -9.53 1.94
C GLY A 53 8.76 -9.61 0.84
N GLY A 54 9.10 -9.30 -0.41
CA GLY A 54 8.21 -9.49 -1.56
C GLY A 54 6.98 -8.58 -1.52
N TRP A 55 5.96 -8.95 -2.30
CA TRP A 55 4.75 -8.14 -2.40
C TRP A 55 3.88 -8.18 -1.13
N PHE A 56 4.07 -9.17 -0.26
CA PHE A 56 3.33 -9.38 1.00
C PHE A 56 3.89 -8.62 2.21
N SER A 57 5.00 -7.91 2.09
CA SER A 57 5.67 -7.33 3.25
C SER A 57 6.09 -5.90 3.02
N LYS A 58 6.01 -5.08 4.07
CA LYS A 58 6.60 -3.74 4.11
C LYS A 58 8.01 -3.70 4.70
N ALA A 59 8.67 -4.84 4.84
CA ALA A 59 9.99 -4.90 5.46
C ALA A 59 11.00 -3.98 4.74
N ALA A 60 10.92 -3.88 3.41
CA ALA A 60 11.75 -3.01 2.59
C ALA A 60 11.64 -1.50 2.95
N ASP A 61 10.50 -1.05 3.47
CA ASP A 61 10.26 0.35 3.85
C ASP A 61 10.71 0.65 5.29
N ARG A 62 11.02 -0.37 6.08
CA ARG A 62 11.39 -0.22 7.49
C ARG A 62 12.85 0.22 7.60
N THR A 63 13.07 1.49 7.86
CA THR A 63 14.43 2.07 7.94
C THR A 63 15.38 1.33 8.87
N TYR A 64 14.87 0.81 9.99
CA TYR A 64 15.68 0.13 11.01
C TYR A 64 16.13 -1.27 10.59
N LEU A 65 15.53 -1.85 9.56
CA LEU A 65 16.00 -3.08 8.91
C LEU A 65 17.08 -2.80 7.86
N HIS A 66 17.19 -1.54 7.40
CA HIS A 66 18.01 -1.14 6.27
C HIS A 66 18.86 0.12 6.59
N VAL A 67 19.46 0.18 7.79
CA VAL A 67 20.17 1.37 8.30
C VAL A 67 21.25 1.88 7.34
N SER A 68 22.02 0.98 6.72
CA SER A 68 23.03 1.33 5.73
C SER A 68 22.43 1.98 4.48
N ASP A 69 21.32 1.43 3.97
CA ASP A 69 20.67 1.89 2.75
C ASP A 69 20.07 3.27 2.98
N VAL A 70 19.40 3.48 4.12
CA VAL A 70 18.84 4.77 4.52
C VAL A 70 19.93 5.83 4.65
N THR A 71 21.06 5.48 5.25
CA THR A 71 22.20 6.40 5.41
C THR A 71 22.79 6.78 4.05
N ASN A 72 22.96 5.81 3.14
CA ASN A 72 23.46 6.04 1.78
C ASN A 72 22.46 6.85 0.94
N MET A 73 21.16 6.53 0.99
CA MET A 73 20.10 7.28 0.32
C MET A 73 20.10 8.74 0.77
N ALA A 74 20.19 8.99 2.08
CA ALA A 74 20.22 10.34 2.62
C ALA A 74 21.48 11.10 2.20
N ARG A 75 22.63 10.41 2.09
CA ARG A 75 23.88 10.99 1.58
C ARG A 75 23.75 11.44 0.13
N GLU A 76 23.18 10.58 -0.72
CA GLU A 76 22.97 10.89 -2.14
C GLU A 76 21.93 12.00 -2.31
N THR A 77 20.83 11.97 -1.54
CA THR A 77 19.85 13.06 -1.48
C THR A 77 20.51 14.38 -1.09
N PHE A 78 21.34 14.37 -0.04
CA PHE A 78 22.09 15.54 0.39
C PHE A 78 22.99 16.08 -0.72
N ALA A 79 23.68 15.21 -1.46
CA ALA A 79 24.52 15.59 -2.60
C ALA A 79 23.70 16.26 -3.73
N VAL A 80 22.50 15.75 -4.03
CA VAL A 80 21.58 16.36 -5.00
C VAL A 80 21.14 17.74 -4.54
N LEU A 81 20.74 17.90 -3.27
CA LEU A 81 20.35 19.19 -2.69
C LEU A 81 21.50 20.21 -2.71
N GLN A 82 22.74 19.77 -2.42
CA GLN A 82 23.92 20.63 -2.54
C GLN A 82 24.11 21.13 -3.97
N ARG A 83 24.03 20.22 -4.96
CA ARG A 83 24.17 20.57 -6.37
C ARG A 83 23.08 21.54 -6.83
N TYR A 84 21.84 21.34 -6.38
CA TYR A 84 20.74 22.27 -6.66
C TYR A 84 21.02 23.67 -6.09
N LEU A 85 21.48 23.77 -4.85
CA LEU A 85 21.84 25.05 -4.23
C LEU A 85 23.08 25.71 -4.83
N GLN A 86 24.00 24.95 -5.43
CA GLN A 86 25.13 25.51 -6.18
C GLN A 86 24.65 26.24 -7.43
N HIS A 87 23.69 25.66 -8.16
CA HIS A 87 23.09 26.29 -9.35
C HIS A 87 22.04 27.35 -9.02
N ASN A 88 21.54 27.38 -7.78
CA ASN A 88 20.50 28.29 -7.33
C ASN A 88 20.87 28.98 -6.01
N SER A 89 22.07 29.57 -5.96
CA SER A 89 22.64 30.15 -4.74
C SER A 89 21.78 31.26 -4.13
N GLN A 90 20.95 31.94 -4.93
CA GLN A 90 20.00 32.95 -4.48
C GLN A 90 18.92 32.41 -3.52
N TRP A 91 18.71 31.09 -3.46
CA TRP A 91 17.77 30.45 -2.53
C TRP A 91 18.43 29.93 -1.26
N ARG A 92 19.76 30.05 -1.14
CA ARG A 92 20.49 29.64 0.05
C ARG A 92 20.29 30.66 1.17
N VAL A 93 19.50 30.28 2.18
CA VAL A 93 19.27 31.11 3.39
C VAL A 93 20.34 30.87 4.45
N ARG A 94 20.96 29.68 4.47
CA ARG A 94 21.97 29.29 5.47
C ARG A 94 23.08 28.46 4.81
N ALA A 95 24.27 28.49 5.40
CA ALA A 95 25.32 27.54 5.03
C ALA A 95 24.84 26.10 5.34
N SER A 96 25.16 25.16 4.47
CA SER A 96 24.87 23.76 4.70
C SER A 96 25.88 23.17 5.69
N ALA A 97 25.41 22.29 6.57
CA ALA A 97 26.30 21.47 7.38
C ALA A 97 27.07 20.47 6.51
N ASP A 98 28.24 20.05 6.97
CA ASP A 98 28.98 18.96 6.33
C ASP A 98 28.25 17.63 6.55
N TRP A 99 28.35 16.73 5.57
CA TRP A 99 27.72 15.40 5.68
C TRP A 99 28.17 14.65 6.94
N SER A 100 29.44 14.76 7.33
CA SER A 100 29.97 14.12 8.54
C SER A 100 29.27 14.57 9.83
N ALA A 101 28.72 15.79 9.86
CA ALA A 101 27.92 16.28 10.98
C ALA A 101 26.46 15.79 10.91
N LEU A 102 25.94 15.52 9.72
CA LEU A 102 24.58 15.03 9.50
C LEU A 102 24.46 13.51 9.64
N GLU A 103 25.50 12.76 9.29
CA GLU A 103 25.48 11.29 9.27
C GLU A 103 25.04 10.66 10.61
N PRO A 104 25.54 11.09 11.78
CA PRO A 104 25.07 10.53 13.05
C PRO A 104 23.59 10.81 13.30
N ILE A 105 23.07 11.96 12.85
CA ILE A 105 21.66 12.35 12.99
C ILE A 105 20.77 11.49 12.10
N VAL A 106 21.20 11.24 10.85
CA VAL A 106 20.51 10.36 9.91
C VAL A 106 20.50 8.92 10.42
N ARG A 107 21.63 8.44 10.95
CA ARG A 107 21.74 7.10 11.53
C ARG A 107 20.82 6.92 12.73
N GLU A 108 20.72 7.91 13.62
CA GLU A 108 19.76 7.91 14.74
C GLU A 108 18.31 7.73 14.24
N PHE A 109 17.93 8.41 13.15
CA PHE A 109 16.60 8.22 12.54
C PHE A 109 16.44 6.82 11.94
N ALA A 110 17.47 6.34 11.24
CA ALA A 110 17.42 5.06 10.56
C ALA A 110 17.24 3.91 11.57
N GLU A 111 17.95 3.97 12.70
CA GLU A 111 17.91 2.98 13.78
C GLU A 111 16.64 3.04 14.63
N ALA A 112 15.92 4.17 14.64
CA ALA A 112 14.63 4.29 15.33
C ALA A 112 13.59 3.32 14.74
N SER A 113 13.17 2.34 15.56
CA SER A 113 12.30 1.24 15.17
C SER A 113 10.85 1.39 15.63
N THR A 114 10.52 2.46 16.36
CA THR A 114 9.15 2.78 16.78
C THR A 114 8.74 4.18 16.37
N ARG A 115 7.41 4.43 16.31
CA ARG A 115 6.89 5.78 16.03
C ARG A 115 7.36 6.77 17.09
N GLN A 116 7.34 6.39 18.36
CA GLN A 116 7.76 7.27 19.46
C GLN A 116 9.25 7.66 19.36
N GLN A 117 10.12 6.74 18.93
CA GLN A 117 11.53 7.04 18.73
C GLN A 117 11.74 8.02 17.57
N LYS A 118 11.01 7.85 16.46
CA LYS A 118 11.07 8.79 15.33
C LYS A 118 10.47 10.15 15.66
N ASP A 119 9.39 10.19 16.44
CA ASP A 119 8.81 11.43 16.95
C ASP A 119 9.81 12.16 17.87
N ALA A 120 10.46 11.43 18.79
CA ALA A 120 11.50 11.98 19.66
C ALA A 120 12.70 12.52 18.86
N TRP A 121 13.13 11.79 17.83
CA TRP A 121 14.15 12.25 16.88
C TRP A 121 13.71 13.54 16.17
N ALA A 122 12.47 13.61 15.71
CA ALA A 122 11.95 14.79 15.01
C ALA A 122 11.90 16.02 15.92
N VAL A 123 11.42 15.87 17.17
CA VAL A 123 11.41 16.94 18.18
C VAL A 123 12.82 17.46 18.47
N LYS A 124 13.81 16.57 18.44
CA LYS A 124 15.22 16.88 18.73
C LYS A 124 15.90 17.61 17.56
N HIS A 125 15.63 17.22 16.31
CA HIS A 125 16.44 17.62 15.15
C HIS A 125 15.72 18.47 14.10
N ILE A 126 14.38 18.49 14.07
CA ILE A 126 13.61 19.27 13.09
C ILE A 126 13.20 20.62 13.71
N PRO A 127 13.46 21.76 13.04
CA PRO A 127 13.00 23.06 13.48
C PRO A 127 11.48 23.11 13.69
N ARG A 128 11.02 23.73 14.79
CA ARG A 128 9.58 23.76 15.16
C ARG A 128 8.71 24.44 14.10
N ASP A 129 9.23 25.40 13.37
CA ASP A 129 8.56 26.06 12.24
C ASP A 129 8.33 25.12 11.04
N TRP A 130 9.00 23.96 11.00
CA TRP A 130 8.85 22.93 9.97
C TRP A 130 8.02 21.73 10.45
N SER A 131 7.63 21.71 11.73
CA SER A 131 6.99 20.57 12.41
C SER A 131 5.62 20.17 11.85
N ALA A 132 4.91 21.07 11.16
CA ALA A 132 3.68 20.73 10.44
C ALA A 132 3.90 19.66 9.35
N SER A 133 5.12 19.52 8.84
CA SER A 133 5.48 18.52 7.82
C SER A 133 5.86 17.15 8.41
N VAL A 134 6.02 17.05 9.75
CA VAL A 134 6.34 15.81 10.47
C VAL A 134 5.09 14.92 10.65
N GLU A 135 3.93 15.34 10.14
CA GLU A 135 2.78 14.44 9.95
C GLU A 135 3.13 13.18 9.14
N ALA A 136 4.26 13.15 8.42
CA ALA A 136 4.84 11.94 7.82
C ALA A 136 5.00 10.76 8.79
N GLY A 137 5.27 11.00 10.08
CA GLY A 137 5.35 9.94 11.10
C GLY A 137 4.04 9.21 11.35
N ARG A 138 2.89 9.80 10.99
CA ARG A 138 1.56 9.20 11.13
C ARG A 138 1.32 8.04 10.14
N TYR A 139 2.03 8.05 9.01
CA TYR A 139 1.87 7.08 7.93
C TYR A 139 2.95 6.00 7.93
N LEU A 140 3.91 6.07 8.87
CA LEU A 140 4.90 5.02 9.04
C LEU A 140 4.24 3.81 9.72
N SER A 141 4.25 2.68 9.02
CA SER A 141 3.99 1.34 9.57
C SER A 141 5.10 0.98 10.56
N LEU A 142 4.99 1.51 11.78
CA LEU A 142 5.88 1.24 12.90
C LEU A 142 5.04 0.94 14.13
N PRO A 143 5.57 0.15 15.08
CA PRO A 143 4.90 -0.06 16.36
C PRO A 143 4.57 1.28 16.98
N ALA A 144 3.28 1.52 17.16
CA ALA A 144 2.74 2.67 17.84
C ALA A 144 1.57 2.21 18.70
N GLY A 145 1.32 2.95 19.77
CA GLY A 145 0.10 2.71 20.53
C GLY A 145 -1.15 3.00 19.68
N PRO A 146 -2.31 2.52 20.12
CA PRO A 146 -3.58 2.59 19.39
C PRO A 146 -3.90 4.01 18.88
N ALA A 147 -3.65 4.29 17.61
CA ALA A 147 -4.10 5.54 17.02
C ALA A 147 -5.58 5.43 16.62
N SER A 148 -6.38 6.43 17.01
CA SER A 148 -7.80 6.51 16.65
C SER A 148 -7.95 7.33 15.37
N PHE A 149 -7.75 6.69 14.21
CA PHE A 149 -8.02 7.35 12.94
C PHE A 149 -9.39 6.94 12.41
N ALA A 150 -10.07 7.86 11.73
CA ALA A 150 -11.15 7.50 10.84
C ALA A 150 -10.52 7.12 9.49
N ARG A 151 -10.86 5.94 8.96
CA ARG A 151 -10.44 5.51 7.62
C ARG A 151 -11.55 5.80 6.63
N GLN A 152 -11.22 6.56 5.60
CA GLN A 152 -12.07 6.75 4.44
C GLN A 152 -11.53 5.91 3.29
N PHE A 153 -12.40 5.11 2.70
CA PHE A 153 -12.11 4.40 1.47
C PHE A 153 -12.55 5.26 0.29
N GLN A 154 -11.66 5.43 -0.68
CA GLN A 154 -11.88 6.23 -1.88
C GLN A 154 -11.69 5.34 -3.10
N ALA A 155 -12.68 5.30 -3.98
CA ALA A 155 -12.52 4.63 -5.28
C ALA A 155 -11.54 5.43 -6.14
N VAL A 156 -10.54 4.74 -6.69
CA VAL A 156 -9.52 5.36 -7.54
C VAL A 156 -10.09 5.48 -8.95
N ARG A 157 -10.04 6.70 -9.50
CA ARG A 157 -10.33 6.91 -10.92
C ARG A 157 -9.09 6.55 -11.73
N PRO A 158 -9.20 5.66 -12.73
CA PRO A 158 -8.07 5.37 -13.59
C PRO A 158 -7.68 6.63 -14.39
N PRO A 159 -6.39 6.77 -14.75
CA PRO A 159 -5.95 7.79 -15.69
C PRO A 159 -6.79 7.74 -16.97
N SER A 160 -7.07 8.89 -17.58
CA SER A 160 -7.92 8.96 -18.79
C SER A 160 -7.41 8.09 -19.94
N ALA A 161 -6.11 7.79 -19.99
CA ALA A 161 -5.51 6.88 -20.97
C ALA A 161 -5.90 5.39 -20.77
N LEU A 162 -6.33 5.02 -19.56
CA LEU A 162 -6.79 3.68 -19.18
C LEU A 162 -8.31 3.62 -18.99
N ALA A 163 -8.99 4.76 -19.01
CA ALA A 163 -10.45 4.82 -18.96
C ALA A 163 -11.02 4.16 -20.22
N SER A 164 -11.69 3.02 -20.04
CA SER A 164 -12.28 2.29 -21.16
C SER A 164 -13.51 3.02 -21.71
N SER A 165 -13.72 2.95 -23.03
CA SER A 165 -15.01 3.29 -23.64
C SER A 165 -16.05 2.18 -23.50
N ALA A 166 -15.65 1.00 -22.99
CA ALA A 166 -16.57 -0.11 -22.80
C ALA A 166 -17.56 0.21 -21.68
N GLU A 167 -18.83 -0.09 -21.94
CA GLU A 167 -19.89 0.09 -20.97
C GLU A 167 -19.70 -0.90 -19.81
N VAL A 168 -19.59 -0.37 -18.59
CA VAL A 168 -19.53 -1.18 -17.37
C VAL A 168 -20.92 -1.78 -17.13
N PRO A 169 -21.08 -3.11 -17.09
CA PRO A 169 -22.39 -3.73 -16.92
C PRO A 169 -23.08 -3.29 -15.62
N THR A 170 -24.39 -3.01 -15.67
CA THR A 170 -25.16 -2.62 -14.47
C THR A 170 -25.08 -3.68 -13.37
N ALA A 171 -25.17 -4.97 -13.73
CA ALA A 171 -25.05 -6.08 -12.78
C ALA A 171 -23.67 -6.12 -12.08
N LEU A 172 -22.60 -5.70 -12.77
CA LEU A 172 -21.28 -5.56 -12.15
C LEU A 172 -21.28 -4.42 -11.13
N LEU A 173 -21.83 -3.26 -11.48
CA LEU A 173 -21.91 -2.12 -10.54
C LEU A 173 -22.72 -2.47 -9.29
N GLU A 174 -23.83 -3.18 -9.45
CA GLU A 174 -24.65 -3.67 -8.34
C GLU A 174 -23.87 -4.65 -7.46
N ALA A 175 -23.20 -5.65 -8.06
CA ALA A 175 -22.38 -6.62 -7.33
C ALA A 175 -21.23 -5.93 -6.57
N ALA A 176 -20.50 -5.02 -7.23
CA ALA A 176 -19.35 -4.35 -6.62
C ALA A 176 -19.76 -3.40 -5.47
N ASN A 177 -20.86 -2.65 -5.62
CA ASN A 177 -21.39 -1.83 -4.52
C ASN A 177 -21.95 -2.72 -3.38
N GLY A 178 -22.55 -3.87 -3.70
CA GLY A 178 -22.98 -4.86 -2.72
C GLY A 178 -21.81 -5.39 -1.90
N PHE A 179 -20.72 -5.76 -2.56
CA PHE A 179 -19.48 -6.19 -1.92
C PHE A 179 -18.88 -5.12 -1.01
N VAL A 180 -18.70 -3.89 -1.51
CA VAL A 180 -18.14 -2.78 -0.72
C VAL A 180 -19.01 -2.47 0.49
N ASN A 181 -20.34 -2.53 0.35
CA ASN A 181 -21.26 -2.34 1.46
C ASN A 181 -21.16 -3.48 2.49
N ALA A 182 -21.10 -4.75 2.06
CA ALA A 182 -20.92 -5.88 2.96
C ALA A 182 -19.58 -5.79 3.72
N TRP A 183 -18.49 -5.51 3.00
CA TRP A 183 -17.15 -5.47 3.55
C TRP A 183 -16.88 -4.26 4.46
N ILE A 184 -17.13 -3.04 3.96
CA ILE A 184 -16.75 -1.80 4.65
C ILE A 184 -17.93 -1.22 5.43
N GLY A 185 -19.13 -1.25 4.82
CA GLY A 185 -20.34 -0.67 5.40
C GLY A 185 -20.85 -1.42 6.62
N THR A 186 -21.15 -2.71 6.45
CA THR A 186 -21.68 -3.58 7.52
C THR A 186 -20.60 -4.39 8.22
N ARG A 187 -19.38 -4.42 7.67
CA ARG A 187 -18.24 -5.17 8.21
C ARG A 187 -18.46 -6.68 8.29
N ASP A 188 -19.36 -7.18 7.44
CA ASP A 188 -19.62 -8.61 7.31
C ASP A 188 -18.61 -9.21 6.33
N VAL A 189 -17.43 -9.52 6.87
CA VAL A 189 -16.32 -10.12 6.11
C VAL A 189 -16.71 -11.47 5.50
N ALA A 190 -17.58 -12.24 6.16
CA ALA A 190 -18.07 -13.50 5.63
C ALA A 190 -18.97 -13.29 4.42
N ALA A 191 -19.95 -12.37 4.51
CA ALA A 191 -20.80 -12.02 3.37
C ALA A 191 -20.01 -11.39 2.22
N ALA A 192 -19.00 -10.56 2.51
CA ALA A 192 -18.11 -10.01 1.50
C ALA A 192 -17.31 -11.09 0.75
N ALA A 193 -16.86 -12.13 1.46
CA ALA A 193 -16.12 -13.24 0.84
C ALA A 193 -17.00 -14.09 -0.11
N GLU A 194 -18.33 -14.00 -0.05
CA GLU A 194 -19.22 -14.67 -1.03
C GLU A 194 -19.18 -14.04 -2.43
N PHE A 195 -18.59 -12.85 -2.57
CA PHE A 195 -18.33 -12.24 -3.86
C PHE A 195 -17.05 -12.76 -4.51
N VAL A 196 -16.28 -13.62 -3.84
CA VAL A 196 -15.00 -14.15 -4.34
C VAL A 196 -15.22 -15.50 -5.00
N ASP A 197 -14.71 -15.65 -6.22
CA ASP A 197 -14.58 -16.95 -6.87
C ASP A 197 -13.34 -17.67 -6.31
N THR A 198 -13.57 -18.66 -5.45
CA THR A 198 -12.49 -19.38 -4.77
C THR A 198 -11.62 -20.21 -5.71
N THR A 199 -12.13 -20.62 -6.87
CA THR A 199 -11.38 -21.42 -7.83
C THR A 199 -10.41 -20.53 -8.60
N ALA A 200 -10.92 -19.46 -9.23
CA ALA A 200 -10.12 -18.53 -10.00
C ALA A 200 -9.07 -17.81 -9.13
N LEU A 201 -9.44 -17.43 -7.90
CA LEU A 201 -8.48 -16.84 -6.96
C LEU A 201 -7.44 -17.87 -6.50
N GLY A 202 -7.86 -19.11 -6.24
CA GLY A 202 -6.96 -20.21 -5.88
C GLY A 202 -5.92 -20.49 -6.96
N ASP A 203 -6.34 -20.52 -8.23
CA ASP A 203 -5.44 -20.65 -9.38
C ASP A 203 -4.43 -19.49 -9.46
N GLY A 204 -4.86 -18.27 -9.14
CA GLY A 204 -4.00 -17.09 -9.07
C GLY A 204 -2.99 -17.14 -7.91
N LEU A 205 -3.33 -17.80 -6.80
CA LEU A 205 -2.49 -17.97 -5.62
C LEU A 205 -1.75 -19.32 -5.59
N ALA A 206 -1.73 -20.05 -6.71
CA ALA A 206 -1.06 -21.33 -6.80
C ALA A 206 0.45 -21.17 -6.52
N GLY A 207 0.96 -21.93 -5.54
CA GLY A 207 2.34 -21.83 -5.06
C GLY A 207 2.56 -20.82 -3.93
N THR A 208 1.59 -19.94 -3.67
CA THR A 208 1.54 -19.11 -2.46
C THR A 208 0.74 -19.81 -1.35
N LEU A 209 -0.44 -20.33 -1.67
CA LEU A 209 -1.24 -21.12 -0.74
C LEU A 209 -0.86 -22.60 -0.85
N GLU A 210 -0.47 -23.21 0.26
CA GLU A 210 -0.33 -24.66 0.35
C GLU A 210 -1.72 -25.30 0.39
N THR A 211 -2.20 -25.75 -0.76
CA THR A 211 -3.52 -26.41 -0.85
C THR A 211 -3.41 -27.79 -1.49
N THR A 212 -4.06 -28.77 -0.88
CA THR A 212 -4.50 -29.97 -1.60
C THR A 212 -5.79 -29.65 -2.38
N SER A 213 -6.09 -30.40 -3.44
CA SER A 213 -7.27 -30.16 -4.31
C SER A 213 -8.58 -30.02 -3.53
N ASP A 214 -8.74 -30.84 -2.48
CA ASP A 214 -10.01 -30.95 -1.75
C ASP A 214 -10.16 -29.87 -0.67
N ALA A 215 -9.05 -29.30 -0.20
CA ALA A 215 -9.06 -28.22 0.81
C ALA A 215 -9.02 -26.82 0.17
N ALA A 216 -8.69 -26.71 -1.12
CA ALA A 216 -8.41 -25.44 -1.79
C ALA A 216 -9.54 -24.40 -1.63
N PRO A 217 -10.85 -24.71 -1.83
CA PRO A 217 -11.89 -23.70 -1.67
C PRO A 217 -12.01 -23.16 -0.24
N LYS A 218 -11.77 -24.02 0.77
CA LYS A 218 -11.82 -23.62 2.18
C LYS A 218 -10.63 -22.71 2.52
N VAL A 219 -9.42 -23.09 2.11
CA VAL A 219 -8.20 -22.30 2.35
C VAL A 219 -8.28 -20.94 1.66
N VAL A 220 -8.72 -20.90 0.40
CA VAL A 220 -8.88 -19.64 -0.35
C VAL A 220 -9.93 -18.74 0.31
N ARG A 221 -11.04 -19.32 0.81
CA ARG A 221 -12.06 -18.57 1.55
C ARG A 221 -11.56 -18.05 2.90
N GLU A 222 -10.73 -18.80 3.60
CA GLU A 222 -10.06 -18.34 4.81
C GLU A 222 -9.11 -17.18 4.52
N TRP A 223 -8.24 -17.35 3.53
CA TRP A 223 -7.33 -16.29 3.08
C TRP A 223 -8.09 -15.02 2.67
N SER A 224 -9.16 -15.17 1.88
CA SER A 224 -10.01 -14.05 1.46
C SER A 224 -10.57 -13.28 2.65
N ARG A 225 -11.03 -13.99 3.69
CA ARG A 225 -11.56 -13.36 4.90
C ARG A 225 -10.46 -12.62 5.67
N ARG A 226 -9.26 -13.21 5.81
CA ARG A 226 -8.11 -12.56 6.44
C ARG A 226 -7.66 -11.31 5.68
N PHE A 227 -7.55 -11.41 4.36
CA PHE A 227 -7.21 -10.30 3.47
C PHE A 227 -8.21 -9.14 3.57
N LEU A 228 -9.50 -9.43 3.59
CA LEU A 228 -10.54 -8.41 3.76
C LEU A 228 -10.55 -7.83 5.18
N ALA A 229 -10.41 -8.66 6.21
CA ALA A 229 -10.44 -8.23 7.60
C ALA A 229 -9.25 -7.32 7.96
N MET A 230 -8.07 -7.54 7.39
CA MET A 230 -6.87 -6.77 7.71
C MET A 230 -7.05 -5.26 7.43
N TYR A 231 -7.75 -4.91 6.35
CA TYR A 231 -8.07 -3.51 6.03
C TYR A 231 -9.18 -2.89 6.90
N LEU A 232 -9.78 -3.65 7.81
CA LEU A 232 -10.69 -3.13 8.83
C LEU A 232 -9.98 -2.89 10.18
N VAL A 233 -8.75 -3.40 10.33
CA VAL A 233 -7.93 -3.23 11.53
C VAL A 233 -7.46 -1.77 11.63
N ALA A 234 -7.56 -1.21 12.84
CA ALA A 234 -7.25 0.19 13.12
C ALA A 234 -5.77 0.50 13.09
N ASP A 235 -4.94 -0.45 13.46
CA ASP A 235 -3.49 -0.32 13.40
C ASP A 235 -2.91 -1.29 12.39
N HIS A 236 -2.56 -0.76 11.21
CA HIS A 236 -2.03 -1.58 10.12
C HIS A 236 -0.60 -2.08 10.41
N TRP A 237 0.07 -1.53 11.42
CA TRP A 237 1.31 -2.13 11.92
C TRP A 237 1.09 -3.56 12.41
N GLU A 238 0.00 -3.82 13.13
CA GLU A 238 -0.30 -5.15 13.67
C GLU A 238 -0.56 -6.14 12.53
N VAL A 239 -1.18 -5.68 11.44
CA VAL A 239 -1.33 -6.43 10.19
C VAL A 239 0.04 -6.77 9.59
N ASP A 240 0.93 -5.79 9.49
CA ASP A 240 2.29 -6.00 8.97
C ASP A 240 3.12 -6.93 9.87
N ALA A 241 2.90 -6.89 11.19
CA ALA A 241 3.56 -7.76 12.16
C ALA A 241 3.04 -9.20 12.09
N ALA A 242 1.78 -9.38 11.67
CA ALA A 242 1.17 -10.68 11.44
C ALA A 242 1.42 -11.25 10.03
N GLY A 243 2.16 -10.53 9.18
CA GLY A 243 2.53 -10.97 7.84
C GLY A 243 1.64 -10.47 6.72
N HIS A 244 0.72 -9.52 6.96
CA HIS A 244 -0.08 -8.86 5.91
C HIS A 244 -0.81 -9.83 4.96
N ALA A 245 -1.44 -10.87 5.56
CA ALA A 245 -2.10 -11.97 4.86
C ALA A 245 -1.18 -12.88 4.03
N ASP A 246 0.13 -12.89 4.29
CA ASP A 246 1.05 -13.92 3.79
C ASP A 246 0.79 -15.25 4.51
N PRO A 247 0.27 -16.28 3.83
CA PRO A 247 0.02 -17.59 4.43
C PRO A 247 1.29 -18.30 4.91
N GLN A 248 2.48 -17.90 4.46
CA GLN A 248 3.76 -18.47 4.87
C GLN A 248 4.33 -17.80 6.13
N HIS A 249 3.77 -16.66 6.54
CA HIS A 249 4.26 -15.94 7.71
C HIS A 249 3.92 -16.69 9.01
N PRO A 250 4.86 -16.83 9.97
CA PRO A 250 4.63 -17.59 11.21
C PRO A 250 3.41 -17.11 12.03
N GLU A 251 3.14 -15.81 12.00
CA GLU A 251 2.03 -15.19 12.72
C GLU A 251 0.72 -15.12 11.91
N TYR A 252 0.69 -15.64 10.67
CA TYR A 252 -0.49 -15.56 9.79
C TYR A 252 -1.76 -16.07 10.47
N ALA A 253 -1.65 -17.18 11.21
CA ALA A 253 -2.78 -17.81 11.90
C ALA A 253 -3.44 -16.88 12.94
N THR A 254 -2.70 -15.88 13.46
CA THR A 254 -3.20 -14.91 14.44
C THR A 254 -4.07 -13.82 13.82
N MET A 255 -4.00 -13.64 12.49
CA MET A 255 -4.80 -12.63 11.81
C MET A 255 -6.31 -12.85 11.99
N PRO A 256 -7.10 -11.76 12.03
CA PRO A 256 -8.54 -11.87 12.15
C PRO A 256 -9.17 -12.38 10.84
N GLU A 257 -10.20 -13.21 10.94
CA GLU A 257 -11.08 -13.58 9.82
C GLU A 257 -12.38 -12.76 9.81
N THR A 258 -12.58 -11.91 10.81
CA THR A 258 -13.81 -11.14 11.01
C THR A 258 -13.49 -9.70 11.40
N SER A 259 -14.51 -8.83 11.40
CA SER A 259 -14.36 -7.44 11.81
C SER A 259 -14.46 -7.21 13.32
N GLN A 260 -14.57 -8.25 14.14
CA GLN A 260 -14.70 -8.14 15.60
C GLN A 260 -13.38 -8.48 16.30
N GLY A 261 -12.26 -7.97 15.75
CA GLY A 261 -10.97 -8.14 16.40
C GLY A 261 -10.97 -7.50 17.79
N GLU A 262 -10.54 -8.26 18.79
CA GLU A 262 -10.14 -7.74 20.10
C GLU A 262 -8.62 -7.61 20.16
N GLY A 263 -8.11 -6.87 21.15
CA GLY A 263 -6.67 -6.72 21.36
C GLY A 263 -5.96 -5.99 20.20
N PRO A 264 -4.85 -6.52 19.66
CA PRO A 264 -4.04 -5.82 18.66
C PRO A 264 -4.80 -5.58 17.35
N PHE A 265 -5.71 -6.48 16.97
CA PHE A 265 -6.48 -6.37 15.72
C PHE A 265 -7.81 -5.63 15.86
N ARG A 266 -7.92 -4.74 16.85
CA ARG A 266 -9.13 -3.93 17.05
C ARG A 266 -9.55 -3.23 15.75
N THR A 267 -10.84 -3.25 15.46
CA THR A 267 -11.34 -2.64 14.22
C THR A 267 -11.70 -1.17 14.36
N LEU A 268 -11.68 -0.48 13.23
CA LEU A 268 -11.98 0.93 13.14
C LEU A 268 -13.41 1.23 13.53
N SER A 269 -13.62 2.28 14.32
CA SER A 269 -14.98 2.64 14.78
C SER A 269 -15.80 3.31 13.69
N VAL A 270 -15.17 4.02 12.74
CA VAL A 270 -15.84 4.74 11.66
C VAL A 270 -15.20 4.36 10.32
N LEU A 271 -16.01 3.78 9.45
CA LEU A 271 -15.67 3.44 8.08
C LEU A 271 -16.75 3.99 7.16
N GLN A 272 -16.36 4.55 6.03
CA GLN A 272 -17.29 5.02 5.00
C GLN A 272 -17.04 4.23 3.71
N PRO A 273 -17.99 3.38 3.27
CA PRO A 273 -17.87 2.69 2.00
C PRO A 273 -17.97 3.68 0.83
N PRO A 274 -17.07 3.62 -0.18
CA PRO A 274 -17.21 4.42 -1.37
C PRO A 274 -18.37 3.90 -2.21
N LYS A 275 -19.07 4.81 -2.89
CA LYS A 275 -20.01 4.43 -3.95
C LYS A 275 -19.26 4.27 -5.27
N LEU A 276 -19.30 3.09 -5.85
CA LEU A 276 -18.63 2.81 -7.12
C LEU A 276 -19.54 3.21 -8.30
N GLY A 277 -19.07 4.18 -9.10
CA GLY A 277 -19.54 4.45 -10.46
C GLY A 277 -18.74 3.71 -11.54
N ALA A 278 -19.27 3.73 -12.77
CA ALA A 278 -18.63 3.15 -13.96
C ALA A 278 -17.23 3.74 -14.24
N ASP A 279 -17.03 5.01 -13.89
CA ASP A 279 -15.78 5.75 -14.05
C ASP A 279 -14.64 5.31 -13.13
N HIS A 280 -14.86 4.33 -12.25
CA HIS A 280 -13.81 3.74 -11.40
C HIS A 280 -13.26 2.42 -11.93
N PHE A 281 -13.81 1.87 -13.02
CA PHE A 281 -13.40 0.58 -13.55
C PHE A 281 -12.44 0.73 -14.74
N VAL A 282 -11.48 -0.19 -14.81
CA VAL A 282 -10.62 -0.42 -15.97
C VAL A 282 -10.98 -1.75 -16.59
N VAL A 283 -11.13 -1.80 -17.91
CA VAL A 283 -11.30 -3.09 -18.60
C VAL A 283 -9.93 -3.74 -18.75
N LEU A 284 -9.81 -4.93 -18.18
CA LEU A 284 -8.66 -5.80 -18.36
C LEU A 284 -8.90 -6.63 -19.63
N GLU A 285 -7.87 -6.73 -20.47
CA GLU A 285 -7.96 -7.33 -21.81
C GLU A 285 -8.68 -8.68 -21.82
N LYS A 286 -9.32 -8.98 -22.97
CA LYS A 286 -10.15 -10.17 -23.21
C LYS A 286 -9.36 -11.47 -23.11
N THR A 287 -9.10 -11.95 -21.91
CA THR A 287 -8.77 -13.35 -21.67
C THR A 287 -10.07 -14.14 -21.45
N PRO A 288 -10.21 -15.36 -22.01
CA PRO A 288 -11.37 -16.20 -21.76
C PRO A 288 -11.67 -16.33 -20.26
N PRO A 289 -12.95 -16.38 -19.84
CA PRO A 289 -14.17 -16.49 -20.67
C PRO A 289 -14.78 -15.15 -21.14
N GLY A 290 -14.23 -13.99 -20.75
CA GLY A 290 -14.83 -12.69 -21.05
C GLY A 290 -13.99 -11.51 -20.55
N PRO A 291 -14.40 -10.26 -20.79
CA PRO A 291 -13.68 -9.09 -20.28
C PRO A 291 -13.64 -9.10 -18.74
N GLY A 292 -12.46 -8.82 -18.18
CA GLY A 292 -12.32 -8.56 -16.74
C GLY A 292 -12.45 -7.07 -16.45
N PHE A 293 -12.89 -6.73 -15.25
CA PHE A 293 -13.00 -5.33 -14.80
C PHE A 293 -12.20 -5.15 -13.51
N GLY A 294 -11.17 -4.32 -13.55
CA GLY A 294 -10.38 -3.93 -12.39
C GLY A 294 -10.99 -2.70 -11.70
N VAL A 295 -11.04 -2.73 -10.37
CA VAL A 295 -11.34 -1.56 -9.54
C VAL A 295 -10.33 -1.47 -8.40
N ALA A 296 -9.92 -0.26 -8.04
CA ALA A 296 -8.95 0.01 -7.00
C ALA A 296 -9.52 0.96 -5.95
N LEU A 297 -9.25 0.70 -4.67
CA LEU A 297 -9.64 1.53 -3.54
C LEU A 297 -8.40 1.99 -2.78
N ARG A 298 -8.33 3.29 -2.47
CA ARG A 298 -7.31 3.89 -1.61
C ARG A 298 -7.88 4.17 -0.23
N MET A 299 -7.04 4.10 0.80
CA MET A 299 -7.40 4.43 2.18
C MET A 299 -6.73 5.73 2.62
N SER A 300 -7.45 6.57 3.38
CA SER A 300 -6.94 7.89 3.79
C SER A 300 -5.76 7.86 4.77
N ASP A 301 -5.72 6.82 5.62
CA ASP A 301 -4.69 6.60 6.64
C ASP A 301 -3.58 5.64 6.18
N LEU A 302 -3.75 5.01 5.02
CA LEU A 302 -2.73 4.23 4.32
C LEU A 302 -2.58 4.79 2.90
N PRO A 303 -2.07 6.03 2.74
CA PRO A 303 -2.10 6.75 1.47
C PRO A 303 -1.26 6.10 0.37
N TYR A 304 -0.32 5.25 0.76
CA TYR A 304 0.59 4.49 -0.10
C TYR A 304 0.09 3.07 -0.38
N GLU A 305 -1.04 2.65 0.20
CA GLU A 305 -1.65 1.37 -0.10
C GLU A 305 -2.92 1.55 -0.93
N VAL A 306 -2.99 0.77 -1.99
CA VAL A 306 -4.17 0.63 -2.83
C VAL A 306 -4.54 -0.84 -2.89
N VAL A 307 -5.77 -1.18 -2.48
CA VAL A 307 -6.32 -2.51 -2.63
C VAL A 307 -7.09 -2.59 -3.94
N ALA A 308 -6.86 -3.66 -4.71
CA ALA A 308 -7.44 -3.84 -6.04
C ALA A 308 -8.18 -5.18 -6.16
N PHE A 309 -9.25 -5.14 -6.94
CA PHE A 309 -10.14 -6.27 -7.20
C PHE A 309 -10.32 -6.44 -8.70
N VAL A 310 -10.23 -7.67 -9.18
CA VAL A 310 -10.59 -8.03 -10.56
C VAL A 310 -11.90 -8.79 -10.56
N TRP A 311 -12.87 -8.26 -11.29
CA TRP A 311 -14.20 -8.84 -11.45
C TRP A 311 -14.34 -9.52 -12.80
N ARG A 312 -14.98 -10.69 -12.82
CA ARG A 312 -15.37 -11.42 -14.04
C ARG A 312 -16.77 -11.98 -13.90
N GLU A 313 -17.44 -12.15 -15.03
CA GLU A 313 -18.70 -12.86 -15.08
C GLU A 313 -18.44 -14.38 -15.15
N ILE A 314 -18.98 -15.11 -14.19
CA ILE A 314 -18.87 -16.57 -14.05
C ILE A 314 -20.29 -17.08 -13.78
N ASP A 315 -20.80 -17.94 -14.66
CA ASP A 315 -22.14 -18.52 -14.59
C ASP A 315 -23.26 -17.48 -14.34
N GLY A 316 -23.16 -16.33 -15.03
CA GLY A 316 -24.13 -15.22 -14.94
C GLY A 316 -24.02 -14.37 -13.66
N ARG A 317 -22.95 -14.52 -12.88
CA ARG A 317 -22.66 -13.74 -11.67
C ARG A 317 -21.34 -13.00 -11.82
N TRP A 318 -21.28 -11.76 -11.33
CA TRP A 318 -20.04 -11.02 -11.22
C TRP A 318 -19.33 -11.39 -9.92
N LEU A 319 -18.16 -12.02 -10.05
CA LEU A 319 -17.33 -12.47 -8.93
C LEU A 319 -15.92 -11.89 -9.03
N ILE A 320 -15.30 -11.70 -7.87
CA ILE A 320 -13.91 -11.31 -7.71
C ILE A 320 -13.04 -12.53 -7.97
N THR A 321 -12.21 -12.47 -9.00
CA THR A 321 -11.27 -13.54 -9.36
C THR A 321 -9.84 -13.25 -8.92
N SER A 322 -9.56 -12.03 -8.47
CA SER A 322 -8.24 -11.62 -8.00
C SER A 322 -8.37 -10.51 -6.98
N MET A 323 -7.58 -10.62 -5.90
CA MET A 323 -7.44 -9.60 -4.86
C MET A 323 -5.96 -9.41 -4.58
N PHE A 324 -5.50 -8.18 -4.58
CA PHE A 324 -4.11 -7.84 -4.30
C PHE A 324 -4.04 -6.39 -3.84
N TYR A 325 -2.88 -5.99 -3.35
CA TYR A 325 -2.60 -4.60 -3.08
C TYR A 325 -1.37 -4.15 -3.84
N VAL A 326 -1.25 -2.83 -3.97
CA VAL A 326 -0.13 -2.16 -4.61
C VAL A 326 0.36 -1.11 -3.63
N LEU A 327 1.68 -1.08 -3.45
CA LEU A 327 2.37 0.00 -2.78
C LEU A 327 2.67 1.08 -3.82
N ASN A 328 2.26 2.31 -3.53
CA ASN A 328 2.46 3.49 -4.36
C ASN A 328 3.28 4.54 -3.63
#